data_AF-A0A973LLI9-F1
#
_entry.id   AF-A0A973LLI9-F1
#
_cell.length_a   1.000
_cell.length_b   1.000
_cell.length_c   1.000
_cell.angle_alpha   90.00
_cell.angle_beta   90.00
_cell.angle_gamma   90.00
#
_symmetry.space_group_name_H-M   'P 1'
#
loop_
_entity.id
_entity.type
_entity.pdbx_description
1 polymer ?
#
loop_
_entity_poly.entity_id
_entity_poly.type
_entity_poly.pdbx_seq_one_letter_code
_entity_poly.pdbx_strand_id
1 'polypeptide(L)'
;MRRPAAVFLAFALAACGGGCGGGDPEPRATPPPAAKQVAGKPVTLTCGTTRLKIPAPPRSLTRAGAFARLGSLTKRLTVRGVTWHDADGEQLRAGVVCGVRTAEQFATLVARSTLTAYRGKPALRWTTRGDLRNFMWLERPGTAVYIAATPGLTAQLRQTAAAIKQDPR
;
A
#
# COMPACT_ATOMS: atom_id res chain seq x y z
N MET A 1 10.49 14.99 -48.47
CA MET A 1 11.83 15.21 -49.05
C MET A 1 12.80 15.60 -47.94
N ARG A 2 13.97 14.93 -47.92
CA ARG A 2 15.26 15.35 -47.32
C ARG A 2 15.46 15.21 -45.80
N ARG A 3 16.11 14.10 -45.42
CA ARG A 3 17.19 14.10 -44.40
C ARG A 3 18.36 14.93 -44.92
N PRO A 4 19.12 15.58 -44.02
CA PRO A 4 20.57 15.35 -43.97
C PRO A 4 21.06 15.40 -42.51
N ALA A 5 22.29 15.06 -42.12
CA ALA A 5 23.39 14.23 -42.62
C ALA A 5 24.38 14.20 -41.44
N ALA A 6 25.12 13.11 -41.30
CA ALA A 6 26.24 13.00 -40.38
C ALA A 6 27.31 14.07 -40.69
N VAL A 7 27.99 14.58 -39.66
CA VAL A 7 29.31 15.19 -39.80
C VAL A 7 30.25 14.55 -38.79
N PHE A 8 31.36 14.12 -39.35
CA PHE A 8 32.45 13.33 -38.81
C PHE A 8 33.66 14.26 -38.60
N LEU A 9 34.58 13.82 -37.71
CA LEU A 9 35.97 14.28 -37.50
C LEU A 9 36.17 15.68 -36.87
N ALA A 10 37.25 15.97 -36.14
CA ALA A 10 38.27 15.28 -35.34
C ALA A 10 39.28 16.40 -35.00
N PHE A 11 39.76 16.52 -33.78
CA PHE A 11 41.05 17.19 -33.52
C PHE A 11 41.78 16.47 -32.38
N ALA A 12 42.88 15.85 -32.76
CA ALA A 12 43.89 15.29 -31.87
C ALA A 12 44.85 16.40 -31.43
N LEU A 13 45.38 16.30 -30.20
CA LEU A 13 46.77 16.62 -29.90
C LEU A 13 47.20 16.00 -28.57
N ALA A 14 48.40 15.43 -28.63
CA ALA A 14 49.01 14.53 -27.69
C ALA A 14 49.65 15.23 -26.49
N ALA A 15 49.74 14.50 -25.37
CA ALA A 15 50.80 14.68 -24.39
C ALA A 15 51.29 13.28 -23.95
N CYS A 16 52.46 12.87 -24.47
CA CYS A 16 53.25 11.80 -23.90
C CYS A 16 53.92 12.32 -22.62
N GLY A 17 53.51 11.80 -21.47
CA GLY A 17 54.24 11.91 -20.21
C GLY A 17 54.43 10.51 -19.66
N GLY A 18 55.64 9.99 -19.75
CA GLY A 18 56.02 8.68 -19.23
C GLY A 18 55.94 8.65 -17.71
N GLY A 19 55.38 7.56 -17.17
CA GLY A 19 55.39 7.23 -15.76
C GLY A 19 55.10 5.75 -15.60
N CYS A 20 56.15 4.95 -15.41
CA CYS A 20 56.03 3.56 -14.99
C CYS A 20 55.36 3.51 -13.62
N GLY A 21 54.27 2.76 -13.48
CA GLY A 21 53.74 2.44 -12.16
C GLY A 21 52.35 1.84 -12.17
N GLY A 22 52.26 0.55 -11.83
CA GLY A 22 51.18 -0.03 -11.02
C GLY A 22 49.81 -0.17 -11.70
N GLY A 23 49.36 -1.42 -11.82
CA GLY A 23 48.05 -1.75 -12.37
C GLY A 23 46.87 -1.07 -11.68
N ASP A 24 45.84 -0.81 -12.48
CA ASP A 24 44.47 -0.50 -12.05
C ASP A 24 43.96 -1.53 -11.01
N PRO A 25 43.13 -1.09 -10.06
CA PRO A 25 41.70 -1.05 -10.37
C PRO A 25 40.98 0.23 -9.93
N GLU A 26 40.21 0.75 -10.89
CA GLU A 26 39.00 1.56 -10.76
C GLU A 26 38.26 1.35 -9.42
N PRO A 27 37.86 2.41 -8.70
CA PRO A 27 37.00 2.29 -7.53
C PRO A 27 35.62 1.79 -7.99
N ARG A 28 35.41 0.48 -7.98
CA ARG A 28 34.06 -0.09 -8.04
C ARG A 28 33.29 0.48 -6.86
N ALA A 29 32.42 1.46 -7.14
CA ALA A 29 31.39 1.87 -6.22
C ALA A 29 30.50 0.64 -5.98
N THR A 30 30.74 -0.04 -4.86
CA THR A 30 29.89 -1.12 -4.38
C THR A 30 28.47 -0.55 -4.29
N PRO A 31 27.47 -1.12 -4.99
CA PRO A 31 26.09 -0.71 -4.76
C PRO A 31 25.81 -0.88 -3.25
N PRO A 32 25.25 0.14 -2.58
CA PRO A 32 24.98 0.06 -1.15
C PRO A 32 24.18 -1.23 -0.89
N PRO A 33 24.49 -1.98 0.18
CA PRO A 33 23.80 -3.22 0.47
C PRO A 33 22.31 -2.92 0.48
N ALA A 34 21.55 -3.60 -0.39
CA ALA A 34 20.11 -3.49 -0.43
C ALA A 34 19.61 -3.67 1.00
N ALA A 35 19.09 -2.58 1.59
CA ALA A 35 18.59 -2.61 2.95
C ALA A 35 17.65 -3.81 3.05
N LYS A 36 17.92 -4.71 4.00
CA LYS A 36 17.08 -5.88 4.24
C LYS A 36 15.68 -5.36 4.53
N GLN A 37 14.80 -5.38 3.53
CA GLN A 37 13.39 -5.05 3.70
C GLN A 37 12.81 -6.13 4.60
N VAL A 38 12.69 -5.79 5.89
CA VAL A 38 12.13 -6.69 6.89
C VAL A 38 10.67 -6.91 6.51
N ALA A 39 10.35 -8.13 6.08
CA ALA A 39 8.97 -8.52 5.86
C ALA A 39 8.16 -8.18 7.11
N GLY A 40 7.16 -7.29 6.97
CA GLY A 40 6.36 -6.85 8.10
C GLY A 40 5.65 -8.02 8.79
N LYS A 41 5.41 -7.92 10.09
CA LYS A 41 4.64 -8.94 10.81
C LYS A 41 3.14 -8.79 10.50
N PRO A 42 2.37 -9.91 10.40
CA PRO A 42 0.91 -9.85 10.40
C PRO A 42 0.39 -9.10 11.62
N VAL A 43 -0.76 -8.44 11.46
CA VAL A 43 -1.39 -7.64 12.53
C VAL A 43 -2.74 -8.25 12.87
N THR A 44 -2.97 -8.55 14.15
CA THR A 44 -4.29 -8.98 14.62
C THR A 44 -5.06 -7.77 15.14
N LEU A 45 -6.25 -7.55 14.57
CA LEU A 45 -7.19 -6.50 14.98
C LEU A 45 -8.45 -7.11 15.56
N THR A 46 -9.10 -6.43 16.49
CA THR A 46 -10.21 -7.00 17.27
C THR A 46 -11.42 -6.07 17.34
N CYS A 47 -12.61 -6.68 17.25
CA CYS A 47 -13.91 -6.04 17.52
C CYS A 47 -14.71 -6.95 18.45
N GLY A 48 -14.74 -6.61 19.75
CA GLY A 48 -15.30 -7.48 20.78
C GLY A 48 -14.58 -8.83 20.79
N THR A 49 -15.33 -9.91 20.63
CA THR A 49 -14.79 -11.28 20.52
C THR A 49 -14.27 -11.63 19.13
N THR A 50 -14.58 -10.83 18.10
CA THR A 50 -14.09 -11.05 16.73
C THR A 50 -12.61 -10.67 16.65
N ARG A 51 -11.79 -11.57 16.10
CA ARG A 51 -10.38 -11.30 15.80
C ARG A 51 -10.12 -11.51 14.32
N LEU A 52 -9.47 -10.55 13.71
CA LEU A 52 -9.17 -10.50 12.29
C LEU A 52 -7.65 -10.40 12.12
N LYS A 53 -7.09 -11.34 11.36
CA LYS A 53 -5.69 -11.35 10.99
C LYS A 53 -5.53 -10.60 9.68
N ILE A 54 -4.88 -9.44 9.77
CA ILE A 54 -4.40 -8.70 8.61
C ILE A 54 -3.03 -9.29 8.23
N PRO A 55 -2.83 -9.69 6.96
CA PRO A 55 -1.55 -10.24 6.52
C PRO A 55 -0.43 -9.19 6.66
N ALA A 56 0.80 -9.67 6.59
CA ALA A 56 1.95 -8.79 6.44
C ALA A 56 1.77 -7.86 5.22
N PRO A 57 2.22 -6.61 5.29
CA PRO A 57 2.27 -5.76 4.12
C PRO A 57 3.19 -6.37 3.04
N PRO A 58 2.94 -6.11 1.75
CA PRO A 58 3.89 -6.35 0.67
C PRO A 58 5.30 -5.81 1.00
N ARG A 59 6.35 -6.45 0.48
CA ARG A 59 7.75 -6.15 0.89
C ARG A 59 8.19 -4.70 0.67
N SER A 60 7.63 -4.01 -0.32
CA SER A 60 7.90 -2.61 -0.61
C SER A 60 7.27 -1.63 0.38
N LEU A 61 6.33 -2.09 1.21
CA LEU A 61 5.54 -1.26 2.12
C LEU A 61 6.08 -1.35 3.55
N THR A 62 6.42 -0.19 4.11
CA THR A 62 6.89 -0.04 5.49
C THR A 62 5.77 0.46 6.38
N ARG A 63 5.69 -0.04 7.62
CA ARG A 63 4.64 0.37 8.57
C ARG A 63 4.84 1.83 8.96
N ALA A 64 3.89 2.68 8.59
CA ALA A 64 3.90 4.11 8.84
C ALA A 64 3.15 4.50 10.12
N GLY A 65 2.20 3.66 10.58
CA GLY A 65 1.52 3.92 11.85
C GLY A 65 0.21 3.15 12.05
N ALA A 66 -0.62 3.70 12.93
CA ALA A 66 -1.96 3.21 13.24
C ALA A 66 -3.00 4.34 13.13
N PHE A 67 -4.26 3.98 12.92
CA PHE A 67 -5.36 4.94 12.92
C PHE A 67 -6.56 4.42 13.71
N ALA A 68 -7.26 5.34 14.37
CA ALA A 68 -8.43 5.04 15.21
C ALA A 68 -9.72 5.73 14.73
N ARG A 69 -9.68 6.38 13.55
CA ARG A 69 -10.82 7.09 12.97
C ARG A 69 -10.84 6.98 11.45
N LEU A 70 -12.05 6.94 10.90
CA LEU A 70 -12.33 7.12 9.48
C LEU A 70 -13.24 8.34 9.33
N GLY A 71 -12.77 9.37 8.62
CA GLY A 71 -13.53 10.61 8.43
C GLY A 71 -14.78 10.45 7.57
N SER A 72 -14.84 9.39 6.76
CA SER A 72 -15.95 9.12 5.84
C SER A 72 -17.18 8.48 6.50
N LEU A 73 -17.09 8.10 7.79
CA LEU A 73 -18.22 7.46 8.48
C LEU A 73 -19.25 8.50 8.88
N THR A 74 -20.52 8.21 8.60
CA THR A 74 -21.67 9.03 9.00
C THR A 74 -21.95 8.97 10.51
N LYS A 75 -21.43 7.93 11.19
CA LYS A 75 -21.55 7.73 12.62
C LYS A 75 -20.17 7.54 13.26
N ARG A 76 -20.02 7.95 14.52
CA ARG A 76 -18.81 7.64 15.30
C ARG A 76 -18.84 6.17 15.68
N LEU A 77 -17.94 5.39 15.08
CA LEU A 77 -17.72 3.99 15.39
C LEU A 77 -16.27 3.78 15.83
N THR A 78 -16.05 2.72 16.60
CA THR A 78 -14.70 2.31 16.98
C THR A 78 -13.98 1.79 15.76
N VAL A 79 -12.84 2.40 15.43
CA VAL A 79 -11.96 1.97 14.35
C VAL A 79 -10.62 1.56 14.94
N ARG A 80 -10.07 0.46 14.43
CA ARG A 80 -8.68 0.08 14.70
C ARG A 80 -8.03 -0.26 13.37
N GLY A 81 -6.92 0.38 13.05
CA GLY A 81 -6.26 0.13 11.78
C GLY A 81 -4.79 0.47 11.78
N VAL A 82 -4.16 0.08 10.69
CA VAL A 82 -2.74 0.20 10.43
C VAL A 82 -2.52 0.76 9.04
N THR A 83 -1.45 1.54 8.93
CA THR A 83 -1.06 2.24 7.72
C THR A 83 0.34 1.82 7.33
N TRP A 84 0.55 1.59 6.04
CA TRP A 84 1.86 1.35 5.43
C TRP A 84 2.06 2.24 4.23
N HIS A 85 3.27 2.75 4.03
CA HIS A 85 3.64 3.52 2.85
C HIS A 85 4.87 2.91 2.17
N ASP A 86 5.06 3.21 0.89
CA ASP A 86 6.33 2.96 0.20
C ASP A 86 7.18 4.24 0.12
N ALA A 87 8.30 4.16 -0.59
CA ALA A 87 9.23 5.27 -0.78
C ALA A 87 8.64 6.41 -1.62
N ASP A 88 7.69 6.10 -2.50
CA ASP A 88 7.05 7.06 -3.41
C ASP A 88 5.87 7.78 -2.73
N GLY A 89 5.57 7.43 -1.48
CA GLY A 89 4.47 8.01 -0.71
C GLY A 89 3.12 7.37 -0.99
N GLU A 90 3.07 6.29 -1.76
CA GLU A 90 1.85 5.51 -1.93
C GLU A 90 1.48 4.85 -0.61
N GLN A 91 0.18 4.79 -0.33
CA GLN A 91 -0.35 4.40 0.97
C GLN A 91 -1.29 3.22 0.85
N LEU A 92 -1.09 2.21 1.70
CA LEU A 92 -2.03 1.13 1.99
C LEU A 92 -2.51 1.24 3.43
N ARG A 93 -3.81 1.12 3.66
CA ARG A 93 -4.46 1.14 4.97
C ARG A 93 -5.32 -0.09 5.12
N ALA A 94 -5.27 -0.74 6.27
CA ALA A 94 -6.20 -1.81 6.61
C ALA A 94 -6.68 -1.66 8.05
N GLY A 95 -7.92 -2.04 8.31
CA GLY A 95 -8.51 -1.86 9.62
C GLY A 95 -9.82 -2.61 9.81
N VAL A 96 -10.36 -2.47 11.01
CA VAL A 96 -11.68 -2.97 11.41
C VAL A 96 -12.52 -1.82 11.95
N VAL A 97 -13.81 -1.87 11.64
CA VAL A 97 -14.81 -0.92 12.12
C VAL A 97 -15.83 -1.72 12.95
N CYS A 98 -15.91 -1.40 14.23
CA CYS A 98 -16.75 -2.13 15.19
C CYS A 98 -18.07 -1.39 15.42
N GLY A 99 -19.14 -2.15 15.68
CA GLY A 99 -20.45 -1.59 16.06
C GLY A 99 -21.46 -1.43 14.92
N VAL A 100 -21.17 -1.97 13.73
CA VAL A 100 -22.12 -2.04 12.61
C VAL A 100 -23.00 -3.28 12.77
N ARG A 101 -24.18 -3.16 13.39
CA ARG A 101 -24.98 -4.31 13.82
C ARG A 101 -25.86 -4.91 12.72
N THR A 102 -26.23 -4.14 11.69
CA THR A 102 -27.12 -4.61 10.62
C THR A 102 -26.59 -4.25 9.23
N ALA A 103 -27.13 -4.90 8.20
CA ALA A 103 -26.80 -4.62 6.81
C ALA A 103 -27.28 -3.23 6.36
N GLU A 104 -28.42 -2.76 6.86
CA GLU A 104 -28.98 -1.43 6.56
C GLU A 104 -28.12 -0.33 7.18
N GLN A 105 -27.67 -0.54 8.43
CA GLN A 105 -26.71 0.36 9.07
C GLN A 105 -25.40 0.39 8.28
N PHE A 106 -24.94 -0.76 7.79
CA PHE A 106 -23.75 -0.84 6.96
C PHE A 106 -23.94 -0.08 5.64
N ALA A 107 -25.04 -0.31 4.91
CA ALA A 107 -25.30 0.28 3.60
C ALA A 107 -25.32 1.82 3.63
N THR A 108 -25.67 2.41 4.77
CA THR A 108 -25.76 3.87 4.98
C THR A 108 -24.55 4.46 5.74
N LEU A 109 -23.53 3.64 6.02
CA LEU A 109 -22.41 4.04 6.87
C LEU A 109 -21.50 5.10 6.23
N VAL A 110 -21.48 5.17 4.91
CA VAL A 110 -20.67 6.14 4.15
C VAL A 110 -21.58 6.83 3.13
N ALA A 111 -21.87 8.11 3.35
CA ALA A 111 -22.90 8.86 2.61
C ALA A 111 -22.68 8.96 1.09
N ARG A 112 -21.44 8.83 0.60
CA ARG A 112 -21.08 8.91 -0.82
C ARG A 112 -20.34 7.64 -1.26
N SER A 113 -20.90 6.49 -0.93
CA SER A 113 -20.34 5.20 -1.32
C SER A 113 -21.26 4.46 -2.28
N THR A 114 -20.66 3.58 -3.08
CA THR A 114 -21.36 2.61 -3.89
C THR A 114 -21.49 1.32 -3.10
N LEU A 115 -22.71 0.84 -2.91
CA LEU A 115 -22.98 -0.49 -2.35
C LEU A 115 -22.74 -1.56 -3.42
N THR A 116 -22.01 -2.60 -3.03
CA THR A 116 -21.55 -3.72 -3.87
C THR A 116 -21.55 -5.01 -3.03
N ALA A 117 -21.03 -6.10 -3.59
CA ALA A 117 -20.82 -7.35 -2.86
C ALA A 117 -19.35 -7.80 -2.89
N TYR A 118 -18.88 -8.40 -1.80
CA TYR A 118 -17.58 -9.04 -1.69
C TYR A 118 -17.73 -10.43 -1.09
N ARG A 119 -17.46 -11.48 -1.87
CA ARG A 119 -17.65 -12.89 -1.44
C ARG A 119 -19.04 -13.14 -0.84
N GLY A 120 -20.07 -12.59 -1.49
CA GLY A 120 -21.48 -12.67 -1.03
C GLY A 120 -21.85 -11.73 0.13
N LYS A 121 -20.92 -10.90 0.63
CA LYS A 121 -21.17 -9.98 1.75
C LYS A 121 -21.41 -8.55 1.26
N PRO A 122 -22.25 -7.74 1.93
CA PRO A 122 -22.38 -6.32 1.63
C PRO A 122 -21.04 -5.60 1.69
N ALA A 123 -20.74 -4.77 0.68
CA ALA A 123 -19.49 -4.04 0.59
C ALA A 123 -19.69 -2.60 0.08
N LEU A 124 -18.96 -1.64 0.65
CA LEU A 124 -18.95 -0.25 0.24
C LEU A 124 -17.66 0.09 -0.50
N ARG A 125 -17.78 0.87 -1.57
CA ARG A 125 -16.66 1.45 -2.31
C ARG A 125 -16.80 2.96 -2.36
N TRP A 126 -15.72 3.68 -2.10
CA TRP A 126 -15.69 5.14 -2.27
C TRP A 126 -14.25 5.63 -2.47
N THR A 127 -14.11 6.86 -2.96
CA THR A 127 -12.82 7.53 -3.11
C THR A 127 -12.80 8.78 -2.24
N THR A 128 -11.69 9.04 -1.56
CA THR A 128 -11.49 10.28 -0.80
C THR A 128 -10.53 11.22 -1.53
N ARG A 129 -10.37 12.43 -1.01
CA ARG A 129 -9.33 13.36 -1.50
C ARG A 129 -7.95 12.67 -1.46
N GLY A 130 -7.12 12.93 -2.47
CA GLY A 130 -5.83 12.26 -2.66
C GLY A 130 -5.92 10.86 -3.29
N ASP A 131 -6.98 10.60 -4.07
CA ASP A 131 -7.20 9.36 -4.84
C ASP A 131 -7.12 8.05 -4.07
N LEU A 132 -7.26 8.13 -2.75
CA LEU A 132 -7.31 6.95 -1.89
C LEU A 132 -8.63 6.21 -2.18
N ARG A 133 -8.50 5.02 -2.76
CA ARG A 133 -9.60 4.12 -3.09
C ARG A 133 -9.90 3.29 -1.86
N ASN A 134 -11.08 3.48 -1.31
CA ASN A 134 -11.53 2.84 -0.08
C ASN A 134 -12.50 1.72 -0.40
N PHE A 135 -12.38 0.66 0.37
CA PHE A 135 -13.23 -0.51 0.32
C PHE A 135 -13.54 -0.99 1.72
N MET A 136 -14.78 -1.33 1.98
CA MET A 136 -15.20 -1.89 3.25
C MET A 136 -16.19 -3.02 3.00
N TRP A 137 -16.16 -4.10 3.76
CA TRP A 137 -17.22 -5.11 3.72
C TRP A 137 -17.67 -5.50 5.13
N LEU A 138 -18.95 -5.85 5.24
CA LEU A 138 -19.53 -6.33 6.49
C LEU A 138 -19.11 -7.79 6.67
N GLU A 139 -18.17 -8.04 7.57
CA GLU A 139 -17.63 -9.38 7.78
C GLU A 139 -18.63 -10.26 8.55
N ARG A 140 -19.27 -9.67 9.56
CA ARG A 140 -20.41 -10.21 10.32
C ARG A 140 -21.09 -9.06 11.07
N PRO A 141 -22.30 -9.24 11.61
CA PRO A 141 -22.90 -8.27 12.52
C PRO A 141 -21.93 -7.86 13.64
N GLY A 142 -21.71 -6.55 13.76
CA GLY A 142 -20.80 -5.92 14.72
C GLY A 142 -19.38 -5.64 14.21
N THR A 143 -18.96 -6.22 13.06
CA THR A 143 -17.59 -6.11 12.55
C THR A 143 -17.58 -5.91 11.03
N ALA A 144 -17.07 -4.78 10.59
CA ALA A 144 -16.72 -4.54 9.18
C ALA A 144 -15.21 -4.46 9.01
N VAL A 145 -14.71 -4.95 7.87
CA VAL A 145 -13.30 -4.83 7.50
C VAL A 145 -13.15 -3.67 6.53
N TYR A 146 -12.13 -2.85 6.74
CA TYR A 146 -11.79 -1.71 5.92
C TYR A 146 -10.41 -1.90 5.30
N ILE A 147 -10.28 -1.56 4.02
CA ILE A 147 -9.00 -1.46 3.32
C ILE A 147 -9.04 -0.26 2.37
N ALA A 148 -7.93 0.44 2.24
CA ALA A 148 -7.82 1.52 1.28
C ALA A 148 -6.41 1.62 0.72
N ALA A 149 -6.29 2.04 -0.53
CA ALA A 149 -5.00 2.20 -1.19
C ALA A 149 -5.01 3.37 -2.17
N THR A 150 -3.87 4.02 -2.32
CA THR A 150 -3.59 4.93 -3.42
C THR A 150 -3.55 4.15 -4.76
N PRO A 151 -3.70 4.83 -5.92
CA PRO A 151 -3.88 4.16 -7.19
C PRO A 151 -2.77 3.16 -7.57
N GLY A 152 -1.50 3.47 -7.27
CA GLY A 152 -0.34 2.63 -7.57
C GLY A 152 -0.34 1.29 -6.82
N LEU A 153 -1.10 1.19 -5.73
CA LEU A 153 -1.20 0.00 -4.87
C LEU A 153 -2.49 -0.80 -5.08
N THR A 154 -3.19 -0.62 -6.21
CA THR A 154 -4.47 -1.29 -6.49
C THR A 154 -4.35 -2.83 -6.47
N ALA A 155 -3.25 -3.39 -6.99
CA ALA A 155 -3.04 -4.85 -6.98
C ALA A 155 -2.84 -5.38 -5.56
N GLN A 156 -2.05 -4.65 -4.77
CA GLN A 156 -1.73 -4.93 -3.37
C GLN A 156 -2.99 -4.87 -2.52
N LEU A 157 -3.88 -3.89 -2.75
CA LEU A 157 -5.18 -3.81 -2.10
C LEU A 157 -5.98 -5.11 -2.27
N ARG A 158 -6.06 -5.63 -3.51
CA ARG A 158 -6.81 -6.87 -3.79
C ARG A 158 -6.17 -8.08 -3.11
N GLN A 159 -4.85 -8.19 -3.18
CA GLN A 159 -4.10 -9.28 -2.54
C GLN A 159 -4.28 -9.27 -1.01
N THR A 160 -4.12 -8.11 -0.38
CA THR A 160 -4.33 -7.95 1.06
C THR A 160 -5.78 -8.26 1.44
N ALA A 161 -6.77 -7.74 0.70
CA ALA A 161 -8.18 -8.03 0.96
C ALA A 161 -8.50 -9.53 0.86
N ALA A 162 -7.90 -10.25 -0.09
CA ALA A 162 -8.11 -11.68 -0.28
C ALA A 162 -7.52 -12.52 0.87
N ALA A 163 -6.43 -12.04 1.47
CA ALA A 163 -5.67 -12.72 2.52
C ALA A 163 -6.12 -12.39 3.96
N ILE A 164 -6.98 -11.39 4.16
CA ILE A 164 -7.60 -11.12 5.47
C ILE A 164 -8.53 -12.28 5.82
N LYS A 165 -8.35 -12.82 7.03
CA LYS A 165 -9.14 -13.93 7.56
C LYS A 165 -9.50 -13.68 9.02
N GLN A 166 -10.61 -14.25 9.47
CA GLN A 166 -10.88 -14.38 10.89
C GLN A 166 -9.85 -15.32 11.52
N ASP A 167 -9.44 -15.01 12.74
CA ASP A 167 -8.52 -15.84 13.54
C ASP A 167 -9.35 -16.79 14.43
N PRO A 168 -9.52 -18.08 14.04
CA PRO A 168 -10.15 -19.07 14.90
C PRO A 168 -9.24 -19.27 16.10
N ARG A 169 -9.74 -19.00 17.31
CA ARG A 169 -9.03 -19.38 18.53
C ARG A 169 -9.27 -20.86 18.79
#